data_AF-A0A6B0UYQ9-F1
#
_entry.id   AF-A0A6B0UYQ9-F1
#
_cell.length_a   1.000
_cell.length_b   1.000
_cell.length_c   1.000
_cell.angle_alpha   90.00
_cell.angle_beta   90.00
_cell.angle_gamma   90.00
#
_symmetry.space_group_name_H-M   'P 1'
#
loop_
_entity.id
_entity.type
_entity.pdbx_description
1 polymer ?
#
loop_
_entity_poly.entity_id
_entity_poly.type
_entity_poly.pdbx_seq_one_letter_code
_entity_poly.pdbx_strand_id
1 'polypeptide(L)'
;MKTALTCALFGILFFGSQCSNEETQEQNPTPTPQDQLYKRYYQNASGLCGSWYRNESILEAIYNCTLQTLDEKNHTIVNKTWEGFRLSHNFTIPQLVGLMCNFSVAMPDNFTLIFKYEEGLERELPERPDDDSVSTKAPQVPETELTYAEGNCSEKIYASTTPPPTTPSKPTVEAIA
;
A
#
# COMPACT_ATOMS: atom_id res chain seq x y z
N MET A 1 -31.71 23.59 -11.85
CA MET A 1 -31.01 23.15 -10.62
C MET A 1 -29.98 22.12 -11.04
N LYS A 2 -28.74 22.30 -10.56
CA LYS A 2 -27.53 21.59 -10.97
C LYS A 2 -27.47 20.20 -10.33
N THR A 3 -27.29 19.15 -11.13
CA THR A 3 -26.74 17.86 -10.68
C THR A 3 -25.54 17.56 -11.57
N ALA A 4 -24.38 18.08 -11.15
CA ALA A 4 -23.08 17.62 -11.59
C ALA A 4 -22.36 17.20 -10.31
N LEU A 5 -22.45 15.93 -9.94
CA LEU A 5 -21.61 15.37 -8.89
C LEU A 5 -20.33 14.90 -9.57
N THR A 6 -19.32 15.74 -9.44
CA THR A 6 -17.95 15.63 -9.92
C THR A 6 -17.32 14.33 -9.44
N CYS A 7 -17.31 13.30 -10.30
CA CYS A 7 -16.48 12.11 -10.15
C CYS A 7 -15.05 12.34 -10.69
N ALA A 8 -14.62 13.60 -10.78
CA ALA A 8 -13.32 14.00 -11.28
C ALA A 8 -12.69 14.94 -10.27
N LEU A 9 -11.76 14.40 -9.48
CA LEU A 9 -10.51 15.01 -9.01
C LEU A 9 -9.96 14.18 -7.83
N PHE A 10 -8.77 13.61 -8.06
CA PHE A 10 -7.84 12.94 -7.14
C PHE A 10 -7.91 11.40 -6.99
N GLY A 11 -6.76 10.77 -7.29
CA GLY A 11 -6.28 9.65 -6.48
C GLY A 11 -6.32 8.28 -7.10
N ILE A 12 -6.41 8.16 -8.44
CA ILE A 12 -6.30 6.87 -9.12
C ILE A 12 -4.88 6.36 -9.15
N LEU A 13 -4.33 6.00 -7.98
CA LEU A 13 -3.24 5.02 -7.89
C LEU A 13 -3.55 3.86 -6.91
N PHE A 14 -4.79 3.35 -6.91
CA PHE A 14 -5.14 2.01 -6.38
C PHE A 14 -6.34 1.32 -7.12
N PHE A 15 -6.73 1.78 -8.32
CA PHE A 15 -8.07 1.51 -8.86
C PHE A 15 -8.24 0.18 -9.57
N GLY A 16 -9.16 -0.62 -9.02
CA GLY A 16 -10.02 -1.52 -9.77
C GLY A 16 -11.42 -1.50 -9.15
N SER A 17 -12.29 -0.56 -9.57
CA SER A 17 -13.72 -0.82 -9.80
C SER A 17 -14.46 0.45 -10.21
N GLN A 18 -15.25 0.32 -11.27
CA GLN A 18 -16.22 1.33 -11.72
C GLN A 18 -17.33 1.50 -10.67
N CYS A 19 -17.77 2.74 -10.47
CA CYS A 19 -18.91 3.07 -9.63
C CYS A 19 -20.21 2.58 -10.27
N SER A 20 -20.84 1.56 -9.68
CA SER A 20 -22.26 1.28 -9.89
C SER A 20 -22.93 1.14 -8.54
N ASN A 21 -23.82 2.09 -8.22
CA ASN A 21 -24.65 2.07 -7.03
C ASN A 21 -25.86 1.17 -7.28
N GLU A 22 -26.00 0.08 -6.53
CA GLU A 22 -27.31 -0.51 -6.27
C GLU A 22 -27.54 -0.57 -4.76
N GLU A 23 -28.59 0.12 -4.34
CA GLU A 23 -29.04 0.24 -2.96
C GLU A 23 -29.79 -1.04 -2.56
N THR A 24 -29.44 -1.67 -1.43
CA THR A 24 -30.43 -2.44 -0.67
C THR A 24 -30.08 -2.50 0.82
N GLN A 25 -31.10 -2.19 1.63
CA GLN A 25 -31.12 -2.17 3.10
C GLN A 25 -30.61 -3.47 3.73
N GLU A 26 -29.93 -3.38 4.89
CA GLU A 26 -30.36 -4.05 6.13
C GLU A 26 -29.52 -3.68 7.37
N GLN A 27 -30.15 -3.92 8.53
CA GLN A 27 -29.81 -3.48 9.87
C GLN A 27 -28.55 -4.16 10.43
N ASN A 28 -27.50 -3.38 10.60
CA ASN A 28 -26.34 -3.57 11.49
C ASN A 28 -25.74 -2.16 11.67
N PRO A 29 -24.78 -1.88 12.59
CA PRO A 29 -24.09 -0.59 12.56
C PRO A 29 -23.50 -0.43 11.16
N THR A 30 -24.14 0.39 10.32
CA THR A 30 -23.81 0.51 8.91
C THR A 30 -22.36 0.97 8.86
N PRO A 31 -21.43 0.16 8.35
CA PRO A 31 -20.04 0.59 8.24
C PRO A 31 -20.06 1.87 7.44
N THR A 32 -19.32 2.89 7.90
CA THR A 32 -19.25 4.14 7.14
C THR A 32 -18.82 3.81 5.70
N PRO A 33 -19.22 4.58 4.69
CA PRO A 33 -18.78 4.32 3.31
C PRO A 33 -17.25 4.14 3.21
N GLN A 34 -16.50 4.81 4.09
CA GLN A 34 -15.05 4.70 4.20
C GLN A 34 -14.59 3.34 4.77
N ASP A 35 -15.23 2.81 5.80
CA ASP A 35 -14.93 1.47 6.33
C ASP A 35 -15.19 0.38 5.29
N GLN A 36 -16.24 0.54 4.47
CA GLN A 36 -16.53 -0.37 3.37
C GLN A 36 -15.46 -0.31 2.28
N LEU A 37 -14.95 0.89 1.96
CA LEU A 37 -13.84 1.06 1.02
C LEU A 37 -12.56 0.41 1.54
N TYR A 38 -12.17 0.68 2.79
CA TYR A 38 -11.00 0.04 3.40
C TYR A 38 -11.11 -1.47 3.42
N LYS A 39 -12.26 -2.01 3.84
CA LYS A 39 -12.49 -3.45 3.81
C LYS A 39 -12.39 -4.00 2.39
N ARG A 40 -13.01 -3.37 1.40
CA ARG A 40 -13.00 -3.83 0.01
C ARG A 40 -11.58 -3.93 -0.56
N TYR A 41 -10.75 -2.94 -0.31
CA TYR A 41 -9.42 -2.84 -0.94
C TYR A 41 -8.30 -3.45 -0.08
N TYR A 42 -8.38 -3.36 1.25
CA TYR A 42 -7.27 -3.69 2.14
C TYR A 42 -7.46 -4.99 2.92
N GLN A 43 -8.67 -5.53 3.04
CA GLN A 43 -8.91 -6.79 3.77
C GLN A 43 -8.08 -7.94 3.22
N ASN A 44 -7.80 -7.98 1.91
CA ASN A 44 -7.03 -9.08 1.29
C ASN A 44 -5.69 -8.63 0.68
N ALA A 45 -5.35 -7.34 0.74
CA ALA A 45 -4.08 -6.84 0.20
C ALA A 45 -2.90 -7.28 1.08
N SER A 46 -1.86 -7.89 0.56
CA SER A 46 -0.71 -8.31 1.37
C SER A 46 0.26 -7.16 1.69
N GLY A 47 0.28 -6.09 0.90
CA GLY A 47 1.22 -4.95 1.03
C GLY A 47 0.97 -4.02 2.22
N LEU A 48 1.58 -2.84 2.20
CA LEU A 48 1.63 -1.92 3.36
C LEU A 48 0.23 -1.52 3.84
N CYS A 49 -0.66 -1.12 2.93
CA CYS A 49 -2.02 -0.70 3.30
C CYS A 49 -2.87 -1.83 3.88
N GLY A 50 -2.69 -3.05 3.39
CA GLY A 50 -3.39 -4.21 3.94
C GLY A 50 -2.85 -4.63 5.30
N SER A 51 -1.53 -4.53 5.50
CA SER A 51 -0.92 -4.73 6.82
C SER A 51 -1.37 -3.67 7.82
N TRP A 52 -1.32 -2.39 7.44
CA TRP A 52 -1.81 -1.28 8.26
C TRP A 52 -3.28 -1.47 8.67
N TYR A 53 -4.14 -1.89 7.75
CA TYR A 53 -5.55 -2.14 8.03
C TYR A 53 -5.80 -3.34 8.95
N ARG A 54 -5.09 -4.47 8.74
CA ARG A 54 -5.37 -5.73 9.46
C ARG A 54 -4.55 -5.94 10.71
N ASN A 55 -3.28 -5.57 10.67
CA ASN A 55 -2.31 -5.90 11.69
C ASN A 55 -1.10 -4.94 11.66
N GLU A 56 -1.26 -3.81 12.34
CA GLU A 56 -0.23 -2.78 12.49
C GLU A 56 1.05 -3.30 13.17
N SER A 57 0.98 -4.40 13.96
CA SER A 57 2.12 -4.89 14.74
C SER A 57 3.32 -5.36 13.90
N ILE A 58 3.09 -5.73 12.64
CA ILE A 58 4.16 -6.16 11.71
C ILE A 58 4.43 -5.12 10.62
N LEU A 59 3.69 -4.00 10.63
CA LEU A 59 3.75 -2.99 9.58
C LEU A 59 5.15 -2.38 9.46
N GLU A 60 5.78 -2.04 10.58
CA GLU A 60 7.12 -1.45 10.57
C GLU A 60 8.16 -2.40 9.98
N ALA A 61 8.04 -3.70 10.24
CA ALA A 61 8.92 -4.71 9.66
C ALA A 61 8.76 -4.77 8.13
N ILE A 62 7.51 -4.75 7.64
CA ILE A 62 7.22 -4.77 6.20
C ILE A 62 7.74 -3.48 5.56
N TYR A 63 7.45 -2.32 6.14
CA TYR A 63 7.90 -1.02 5.65
C TYR A 63 9.43 -0.95 5.51
N ASN A 64 10.16 -1.34 6.56
CA ASN A 64 11.62 -1.33 6.55
C ASN A 64 12.19 -2.31 5.52
N CYS A 65 11.60 -3.52 5.41
CA CYS A 65 11.99 -4.49 4.40
C CYS A 65 11.74 -3.96 2.97
N THR A 66 10.60 -3.32 2.73
CA THR A 66 10.25 -2.73 1.43
C THR A 66 11.27 -1.67 1.03
N LEU A 67 11.56 -0.72 1.91
CA LEU A 67 12.56 0.32 1.65
C LEU A 67 13.95 -0.26 1.40
N GLN A 68 14.37 -1.25 2.21
CA GLN A 68 15.64 -1.93 2.01
C GLN A 68 15.72 -2.63 0.64
N THR A 69 14.67 -3.36 0.26
CA THR A 69 14.61 -4.09 -1.02
C THR A 69 14.71 -3.13 -2.21
N LEU A 70 14.06 -1.97 -2.11
CA LEU A 70 14.13 -0.93 -3.14
C LEU A 70 15.51 -0.27 -3.17
N ASP A 71 16.12 -0.01 -2.01
CA ASP A 71 17.48 0.53 -1.93
C ASP A 71 18.51 -0.42 -2.55
N GLU A 72 18.39 -1.73 -2.32
CA GLU A 72 19.25 -2.77 -2.92
C GLU A 72 19.14 -2.80 -4.46
N LYS A 73 17.98 -2.41 -5.00
CA LYS A 73 17.74 -2.23 -6.45
C LYS A 73 18.10 -0.83 -6.97
N ASN A 74 18.78 -0.01 -6.17
CA ASN A 74 19.15 1.36 -6.48
C ASN A 74 17.94 2.31 -6.68
N HIS A 75 16.78 2.00 -6.09
CA HIS A 75 15.59 2.83 -6.06
C HIS A 75 15.53 3.73 -4.81
N THR A 76 16.68 4.28 -4.42
CA THR A 76 16.85 5.09 -3.19
C THR A 76 15.99 6.35 -3.09
N ILE A 77 15.39 6.77 -4.21
CA ILE A 77 14.46 7.90 -4.27
C ILE A 77 13.19 7.64 -3.45
N VAL A 78 12.74 6.39 -3.34
CA VAL A 78 11.55 6.03 -2.55
C VAL A 78 11.82 6.27 -1.07
N ASN A 79 12.92 5.72 -0.55
CA ASN A 79 13.36 5.93 0.84
C ASN A 79 13.52 7.44 1.14
N LYS A 80 14.26 8.17 0.31
CA LYS A 80 14.44 9.63 0.49
C LYS A 80 13.12 10.40 0.53
N THR A 81 12.17 10.03 -0.31
CA THR A 81 10.86 10.70 -0.36
C THR A 81 10.02 10.37 0.86
N TRP A 82 9.88 9.08 1.19
CA TRP A 82 9.01 8.62 2.26
C TRP A 82 9.57 8.99 3.64
N GLU A 83 10.84 8.66 3.91
CA GLU A 83 11.49 8.97 5.18
C GLU A 83 11.74 10.48 5.34
N GLY A 84 12.06 11.19 4.26
CA GLY A 84 12.17 12.65 4.30
C GLY A 84 10.86 13.32 4.70
N PHE A 85 9.74 12.87 4.12
CA PHE A 85 8.41 13.36 4.50
C PHE A 85 8.05 12.95 5.94
N ARG A 86 8.29 11.69 6.31
CA ARG A 86 8.02 11.17 7.65
C ARG A 86 8.73 11.97 8.74
N LEU A 87 10.03 12.19 8.57
CA LEU A 87 10.87 12.88 9.55
C LEU A 87 10.55 14.37 9.63
N SER A 88 10.29 15.03 8.50
CA SER A 88 9.92 16.46 8.50
C SER A 88 8.59 16.76 9.18
N HIS A 89 7.66 15.80 9.18
CA HIS A 89 6.35 15.93 9.82
C HIS A 89 6.26 15.25 11.19
N ASN A 90 7.37 14.66 11.67
CA ASN A 90 7.42 13.89 12.92
C ASN A 90 6.40 12.73 12.98
N PHE A 91 6.19 12.05 11.85
CA PHE A 91 5.29 10.90 11.79
C PHE A 91 5.99 9.60 12.23
N THR A 92 5.24 8.73 12.89
CA THR A 92 5.60 7.31 13.00
C THR A 92 5.38 6.63 11.66
N ILE A 93 5.97 5.44 11.46
CA ILE A 93 5.75 4.66 10.24
C ILE A 93 4.25 4.36 10.04
N PRO A 94 3.49 3.91 11.04
CA PRO A 94 2.08 3.66 10.84
C PRO A 94 1.25 4.92 10.53
N GLN A 95 1.63 6.08 11.05
CA GLN A 95 0.98 7.34 10.70
C GLN A 95 1.22 7.72 9.24
N LEU A 96 2.45 7.58 8.75
CA LEU A 96 2.75 7.82 7.33
C LEU A 96 1.99 6.84 6.43
N VAL A 97 2.05 5.53 6.73
CA VAL A 97 1.36 4.53 5.90
C VAL A 97 -0.15 4.76 5.94
N GLY A 98 -0.72 5.07 7.11
CA GLY A 98 -2.14 5.42 7.23
C GLY A 98 -2.52 6.63 6.37
N LEU A 99 -1.64 7.62 6.23
CA LEU A 99 -1.83 8.76 5.33
C LEU A 99 -1.79 8.32 3.86
N MET A 100 -0.79 7.52 3.48
CA MET A 100 -0.63 6.99 2.13
C MET A 100 -1.80 6.11 1.69
N CYS A 101 -2.42 5.40 2.63
CA CYS A 101 -3.53 4.50 2.39
C CYS A 101 -4.90 5.18 2.58
N ASN A 102 -4.95 6.48 2.86
CA ASN A 102 -6.22 7.17 3.12
C ASN A 102 -6.90 7.59 1.80
N PHE A 103 -8.07 7.02 1.51
CA PHE A 103 -8.84 7.32 0.31
C PHE A 103 -9.34 8.78 0.21
N SER A 104 -9.35 9.52 1.31
CA SER A 104 -9.84 10.91 1.37
C SER A 104 -8.72 11.94 1.32
N VAL A 105 -7.46 11.52 1.25
CA VAL A 105 -6.28 12.41 1.30
C VAL A 105 -5.52 12.34 -0.01
N ALA A 106 -5.21 13.51 -0.57
CA ALA A 106 -4.28 13.62 -1.68
C ALA A 106 -2.85 13.63 -1.15
N MET A 107 -2.05 12.64 -1.54
CA MET A 107 -0.61 12.64 -1.25
C MET A 107 0.09 13.74 -2.05
N PRO A 108 1.16 14.34 -1.52
CA PRO A 108 1.94 15.33 -2.27
C PRO A 108 2.51 14.73 -3.57
N ASP A 109 2.64 15.55 -4.61
CA ASP A 109 3.02 15.09 -5.96
C ASP A 109 4.35 14.31 -6.00
N ASN A 110 5.28 14.58 -5.09
CA ASN A 110 6.54 13.84 -5.03
C ASN A 110 6.35 12.35 -4.69
N PHE A 111 5.22 11.93 -4.11
CA PHE A 111 4.91 10.52 -3.88
C PHE A 111 4.48 9.78 -5.15
N THR A 112 3.91 10.50 -6.13
CA THR A 112 3.44 9.91 -7.40
C THR A 112 4.50 10.06 -8.50
N LEU A 113 5.17 11.21 -8.57
CA LEU A 113 6.13 11.55 -9.62
C LEU A 113 7.46 10.75 -9.57
N ILE A 114 7.72 10.04 -8.47
CA ILE A 114 8.90 9.16 -8.33
C ILE A 114 8.71 7.83 -9.05
N PHE A 115 7.48 7.47 -9.44
CA PHE A 115 7.20 6.24 -10.16
C PHE A 115 7.09 6.48 -11.67
N LYS A 116 7.50 5.46 -12.43
CA LYS A 116 7.38 5.42 -13.87
C LYS A 116 6.01 4.88 -14.23
N TYR A 117 5.31 5.56 -15.13
CA TYR A 117 4.12 5.01 -15.75
C TYR A 117 4.49 3.82 -16.63
N GLU A 118 3.86 2.67 -16.37
CA GLU A 118 3.98 1.48 -17.21
C GLU A 118 2.71 1.31 -18.03
N GLU A 119 2.87 1.20 -19.34
CA GLU A 119 1.78 1.12 -20.32
C GLU A 119 0.90 -0.12 -20.02
N GLY A 120 -0.38 0.09 -19.72
CA GLY A 120 -1.32 -0.94 -19.25
C GLY A 120 -1.90 -0.70 -17.84
N LEU A 121 -1.36 0.26 -17.07
CA LEU A 121 -1.95 0.79 -15.84
C LEU A 121 -2.72 2.09 -16.17
N GLU A 122 -3.98 2.02 -16.61
CA GLU A 122 -4.77 3.22 -17.00
C GLU A 122 -4.84 4.26 -15.87
N ARG A 123 -4.01 5.32 -15.96
CA ARG A 123 -4.01 6.45 -15.02
C ARG A 123 -3.67 7.74 -15.77
N GLU A 124 -4.62 8.67 -15.84
CA GLU A 124 -4.34 10.07 -16.21
C GLU A 124 -3.71 10.77 -14.98
N LEU A 125 -2.40 10.99 -15.01
CA LEU A 125 -1.70 11.85 -14.06
C LEU A 125 -1.52 13.25 -14.68
N PRO A 126 -1.47 14.32 -13.85
CA PRO A 126 -1.09 15.65 -14.31
C PRO A 126 0.29 15.59 -14.98
N GLU A 127 0.39 16.14 -16.19
CA GLU A 127 1.67 16.39 -16.84
C GLU A 127 2.53 17.24 -15.91
N ARG A 128 3.76 16.79 -15.67
CA ARG A 128 4.74 17.55 -14.92
C ARG A 128 4.99 18.86 -15.67
N PRO A 129 4.95 20.04 -15.02
CA PRO A 129 5.41 21.25 -15.69
C PRO A 129 6.88 21.03 -16.07
N ASP A 130 7.17 21.24 -17.35
CA ASP A 130 8.52 21.24 -17.90
C ASP A 130 9.31 22.37 -17.23
N ASP A 131 9.89 22.06 -16.07
CA ASP A 131 10.89 22.91 -15.45
C ASP A 131 12.17 22.76 -16.28
N ASP A 132 12.43 23.76 -17.13
CA ASP A 132 13.63 23.96 -17.96
C ASP A 132 14.94 24.08 -17.16
N SER A 133 14.93 23.77 -15.86
CA SER A 133 16.14 23.64 -15.08
C SER A 133 16.76 22.27 -15.33
N VAL A 134 18.00 22.27 -15.82
CA VAL A 134 18.89 21.09 -15.88
C VAL A 134 19.15 20.64 -14.44
N SER A 135 18.16 19.96 -13.86
CA SER A 135 18.24 19.26 -12.59
C SER A 135 18.12 17.80 -12.94
N THR A 136 19.19 17.05 -12.71
CA THR A 136 19.33 15.62 -12.95
C THR A 136 18.23 14.87 -12.22
N LYS A 137 17.04 14.76 -12.82
CA LYS A 137 15.87 14.08 -12.25
C LYS A 137 16.29 12.63 -11.98
N ALA A 138 16.12 12.18 -10.74
CA ALA A 138 16.39 10.80 -10.37
C ALA A 138 15.59 9.86 -11.30
N PRO A 139 16.17 8.71 -11.70
CA PRO A 139 15.45 7.72 -12.50
C PRO A 139 14.14 7.33 -11.79
N GLN A 140 13.03 7.37 -12.52
CA GLN A 140 11.75 6.94 -12.01
C GLN A 140 11.75 5.43 -11.74
N VAL A 141 11.07 5.03 -10.68
CA VAL A 141 10.98 3.65 -10.22
C VAL A 141 9.78 2.97 -10.89
N PRO A 142 9.91 1.80 -11.52
CA PRO A 142 8.75 1.05 -11.97
C PRO A 142 7.77 0.77 -10.82
N GLU A 143 6.47 0.98 -11.00
CA GLU A 143 5.50 0.70 -9.93
C GLU A 143 5.44 -0.79 -9.57
N THR A 144 5.73 -1.65 -10.56
CA THR A 144 5.91 -3.09 -10.37
C THR A 144 7.01 -3.43 -9.37
N GLU A 145 8.06 -2.60 -9.27
CA GLU A 145 9.15 -2.80 -8.30
C GLU A 145 8.70 -2.52 -6.87
N LEU A 146 7.88 -1.49 -6.65
CA LEU A 146 7.26 -1.25 -5.34
C LEU A 146 6.33 -2.40 -4.97
N THR A 147 5.45 -2.80 -5.89
CA THR A 147 4.49 -3.88 -5.66
C THR A 147 5.19 -5.20 -5.34
N TYR A 148 6.26 -5.52 -6.07
CA TYR A 148 7.08 -6.69 -5.82
C TYR A 148 7.74 -6.63 -4.43
N ALA A 149 8.36 -5.50 -4.08
CA ALA A 149 9.03 -5.32 -2.80
C ALA A 149 8.05 -5.48 -1.62
N GLU A 150 6.91 -4.81 -1.68
CA GLU A 150 5.86 -4.94 -0.65
C GLU A 150 5.36 -6.37 -0.52
N GLY A 151 5.00 -7.02 -1.63
CA GLY A 151 4.48 -8.37 -1.63
C GLY A 151 5.46 -9.39 -1.05
N ASN A 152 6.71 -9.34 -1.52
CA ASN A 152 7.77 -10.25 -1.08
C ASN A 152 8.12 -10.07 0.40
N CYS A 153 8.21 -8.81 0.86
CA CYS A 153 8.46 -8.50 2.26
C CYS A 153 7.32 -8.96 3.18
N SER A 154 6.08 -8.69 2.78
CA SER A 154 4.91 -9.17 3.50
C SER A 154 4.88 -10.68 3.61
N GLU A 155 5.05 -11.40 2.50
CA GLU A 155 5.06 -12.87 2.50
C GLU A 155 6.12 -13.43 3.45
N LYS A 156 7.36 -12.92 3.36
CA LYS A 156 8.47 -13.35 4.20
C LYS A 156 8.20 -13.11 5.69
N ILE A 157 7.63 -11.96 6.04
CA ILE A 157 7.36 -11.58 7.44
C ILE A 157 6.16 -12.37 7.99
N TYR A 158 5.08 -12.52 7.22
CA TYR A 158 3.95 -13.36 7.63
C TYR A 158 4.38 -14.81 7.84
N ALA A 159 5.20 -15.37 6.94
CA ALA A 159 5.75 -16.72 7.10
C ALA A 159 6.61 -16.85 8.38
N SER A 160 7.40 -15.82 8.70
CA SER A 160 8.26 -15.81 9.90
C SER A 160 7.50 -15.63 11.22
N THR A 161 6.32 -15.02 11.17
CA THR A 161 5.49 -14.71 12.36
C THR A 161 4.39 -15.74 12.60
N THR A 162 4.12 -16.63 11.64
CA THR A 162 3.13 -17.70 11.77
C THR A 162 3.75 -18.88 12.52
N PRO A 163 3.17 -19.33 13.65
CA PRO A 163 3.67 -20.51 14.36
C PRO A 163 3.66 -21.73 13.45
N PRO A 164 4.70 -22.58 13.46
CA PRO A 164 4.65 -23.85 12.74
C PRO A 164 3.48 -24.69 13.26
N PRO A 165 2.80 -25.46 12.39
CA PRO A 165 1.66 -26.26 12.79
C PRO A 165 2.06 -27.22 13.91
N THR A 166 1.40 -27.10 15.06
CA THR A 166 1.54 -27.99 16.22
C THR A 166 0.89 -29.33 15.92
N THR A 167 1.44 -30.09 14.97
CA THR A 167 1.06 -31.50 14.80
C THR A 167 1.92 -32.30 15.77
N PRO A 168 1.34 -32.92 16.83
CA PRO A 168 2.11 -33.79 17.70
C PRO A 168 2.58 -35.00 16.89
N SER A 169 3.89 -35.25 16.87
CA SER A 169 4.44 -36.52 16.39
C SER A 169 3.79 -37.65 17.19
N LYS A 170 3.05 -38.52 16.50
CA LYS A 170 2.40 -39.70 17.09
C LYS A 170 3.47 -40.50 17.86
N PRO A 171 3.29 -40.81 19.15
CA PRO A 171 4.29 -41.57 19.88
C PRO A 171 4.37 -42.98 19.29
N THR A 172 5.58 -43.40 18.92
CA THR A 172 5.89 -44.79 18.59
C THR A 172 5.66 -45.61 19.85
N VAL A 173 4.58 -46.40 19.87
CA VAL A 173 4.35 -47.41 20.90
C VAL A 173 5.39 -48.51 20.68
N GLU A 174 6.47 -48.48 21.46
CA GLU A 174 7.32 -49.67 21.60
C GLU A 174 6.53 -50.73 22.36
N ALA A 175 6.10 -51.76 21.63
CA ALA A 175 5.56 -52.97 22.21
C ALA A 175 6.70 -53.72 22.91
N ILE A 176 6.65 -53.76 24.24
CA ILE A 176 7.54 -54.56 25.07
C ILE A 176 7.01 -56.01 24.98
N ALA A 177 7.85 -56.91 24.47
CA ALA A 177 7.62 -58.36 24.45
C ALA A 177 8.43 -59.05 25.55
#